data_AF-A0A530AGK9-F1
#
_entry.id   AF-A0A530AGK9-F1
#
_cell.length_a   1.000
_cell.length_b   1.000
_cell.length_c   1.000
_cell.angle_alpha   90.00
_cell.angle_beta   90.00
_cell.angle_gamma   90.00
#
_symmetry.space_group_name_H-M   'P 1'
#
loop_
_entity.id
_entity.type
_entity.pdbx_description
1 polymer ?
#
loop_
_entity_poly.entity_id
_entity_poly.type
_entity_poly.pdbx_seq_one_letter_code
_entity_poly.pdbx_strand_id
1 'polypeptide(L)' 'MAVGDQGVVAAIDWKSDVNPTLAVRKAHAQQLRDYLSATHAARGAIVYVTSGEIAWVDAAQTPARV' A
#
# COMPACT_ATOMS: atom_id res chain seq x y z
N MET A 1 -4.08 -6.95 -6.04
CA MET A 1 -4.25 -5.81 -6.96
C MET A 1 -5.73 -5.74 -7.36
N ALA A 2 -6.29 -4.54 -7.44
CA ALA A 2 -7.57 -4.28 -8.08
C ALA A 2 -7.31 -3.60 -9.44
N VAL A 3 -7.95 -4.09 -10.49
CA VAL A 3 -7.77 -3.61 -11.87
C VAL A 3 -9.12 -3.13 -12.37
N GLY A 4 -9.15 -1.91 -12.90
CA GLY A 4 -10.27 -1.34 -13.64
C GLY A 4 -9.93 -1.18 -15.12
N ASP A 5 -10.84 -0.55 -15.86
CA ASP A 5 -10.74 -0.42 -17.32
C ASP A 5 -9.47 0.29 -17.81
N GLN A 6 -8.88 1.15 -16.98
CA GLN A 6 -7.70 1.96 -17.30
C GLN A 6 -6.41 1.46 -16.61
N GLY A 7 -6.44 0.26 -15.99
CA GLY A 7 -5.29 -0.33 -15.33
C GLY A 7 -5.48 -0.58 -13.83
N VAL A 8 -4.38 -0.66 -13.08
CA VAL A 8 -4.42 -0.94 -11.65
C VAL A 8 -4.98 0.27 -10.89
N VAL A 9 -6.09 0.06 -10.19
CA VAL A 9 -6.75 1.12 -9.39
C VAL A 9 -6.39 1.06 -7.92
N ALA A 10 -5.92 -0.10 -7.42
CA ALA A 10 -5.40 -0.24 -6.07
C ALA A 10 -4.46 -1.44 -5.90
N ALA A 11 -3.53 -1.34 -4.95
CA ALA A 11 -2.75 -2.47 -4.45
C ALA A 11 -3.20 -2.84 -3.03
N ILE A 12 -3.34 -4.14 -2.74
CA ILE A 12 -3.69 -4.65 -1.41
C ILE A 12 -2.62 -5.65 -1.02
N ASP A 13 -2.05 -5.48 0.16
CA ASP A 13 -0.99 -6.33 0.74
C ASP A 13 -1.47 -6.92 2.06
N TRP A 14 -1.44 -8.25 2.19
CA TRP A 14 -1.89 -8.97 3.37
C TRP A 14 -0.70 -9.35 4.24
N LYS A 15 -0.80 -9.05 5.55
CA LYS A 15 0.24 -9.33 6.55
C LYS A 15 -0.34 -10.17 7.68
N SER A 16 0.37 -11.23 8.06
CA SER A 16 -0.03 -12.18 9.12
C SER A 16 0.61 -11.91 10.48
N ASP A 17 1.45 -10.88 10.60
CA ASP A 17 2.09 -10.51 11.85
C ASP A 17 1.07 -10.31 12.99
N VAL A 18 1.36 -10.88 14.16
CA VAL A 18 0.47 -10.78 15.34
C VAL A 18 0.59 -9.41 16.03
N ASN A 19 1.82 -8.90 16.16
CA ASN A 19 2.10 -7.61 16.78
C ASN A 19 3.34 -6.97 16.13
N PRO A 20 3.23 -6.50 14.87
CA PRO A 20 4.37 -5.91 14.18
C PRO A 20 4.77 -4.60 14.84
N THR A 21 6.08 -4.43 15.08
CA THR A 21 6.63 -3.18 15.61
C THR A 21 6.39 -2.02 14.63
N LEU A 22 6.49 -0.79 15.12
CA LEU A 22 6.37 0.39 14.26
C LEU A 22 7.36 0.38 13.08
N ALA A 23 8.58 -0.15 13.28
CA ALA A 23 9.57 -0.26 12.23
C ALA A 23 9.14 -1.23 11.13
N VAL A 24 8.59 -2.39 11.50
CA VAL A 24 8.02 -3.37 10.57
C VAL A 24 6.84 -2.77 9.80
N ARG A 25 5.94 -2.06 10.49
CA ARG A 25 4.82 -1.35 9.85
C ARG A 25 5.28 -0.30 8.83
N LYS A 26 6.35 0.45 9.13
CA LYS A 26 6.96 1.39 8.18
C LYS A 26 7.54 0.68 6.96
N ALA A 27 8.18 -0.47 7.14
CA ALA A 27 8.69 -1.28 6.04
C ALA A 27 7.55 -1.81 5.15
N HIS A 28 6.43 -2.28 5.72
CA HIS A 28 5.25 -2.68 4.96
C HIS A 28 4.69 -1.51 4.14
N ALA A 29 4.60 -0.32 4.74
CA ALA A 29 4.16 0.88 4.02
C ALA A 29 5.11 1.27 2.89
N GLN A 30 6.43 1.08 3.05
CA GLN A 30 7.39 1.32 1.97
C GLN A 30 7.21 0.33 0.83
N GLN A 31 7.10 -0.96 1.14
CA GLN A 31 6.83 -2.00 0.15
C GLN A 31 5.56 -1.69 -0.65
N LEU A 32 4.49 -1.27 0.02
CA LEU A 32 3.26 -0.89 -0.68
C LEU A 32 3.44 0.38 -1.53
N ARG A 33 4.21 1.38 -1.08
CA ARG A 33 4.55 2.55 -1.92
C ARG A 33 5.30 2.15 -3.19
N ASP A 34 6.17 1.15 -3.12
CA ASP A 34 6.89 0.65 -4.28
C ASP A 34 5.91 0.00 -5.29
N TYR A 35 4.88 -0.70 -4.79
CA TYR A 35 3.79 -1.20 -5.64
C TYR A 35 2.98 -0.08 -6.29
N LEU A 36 2.62 0.96 -5.54
CA LEU A 36 1.90 2.11 -6.08
C LEU A 36 2.71 2.83 -7.16
N SER A 37 4.02 2.99 -6.94
CA SER A 37 4.95 3.54 -7.93
C SER A 37 5.00 2.70 -9.21
N ALA A 38 5.17 1.38 -9.09
CA ALA A 38 5.27 0.48 -10.24
C ALA A 38 3.97 0.35 -11.03
N THR A 39 2.82 0.57 -10.38
CA THR A 39 1.49 0.37 -10.99
C THR A 39 0.77 1.66 -11.35
N HIS A 40 1.29 2.81 -10.93
CA HIS A 40 0.63 4.11 -10.99
C HIS A 40 -0.71 4.18 -10.26
N ALA A 41 -1.00 3.22 -9.38
CA ALA A 41 -2.21 3.25 -8.57
C ALA A 41 -2.11 4.37 -7.53
N ALA A 42 -3.19 5.15 -7.37
CA ALA A 42 -3.20 6.30 -6.47
C ALA A 42 -3.16 5.91 -4.98
N ARG A 43 -3.64 4.70 -4.64
CA ARG A 43 -3.82 4.27 -3.26
C ARG A 43 -3.73 2.75 -3.12
N GLY A 44 -3.34 2.30 -1.93
CA GLY A 44 -3.39 0.90 -1.53
C GLY A 44 -3.76 0.71 -0.06
N ALA A 45 -3.94 -0.55 0.31
CA ALA A 45 -4.24 -0.97 1.67
C ALA A 45 -3.30 -2.08 2.14
N ILE A 46 -2.86 -1.98 3.40
CA ILE A 46 -2.25 -3.09 4.13
C ILE A 46 -3.32 -3.68 5.03
N VAL A 47 -3.57 -4.98 4.90
CA VAL A 47 -4.52 -5.72 5.73
C VAL A 47 -3.73 -6.57 6.72
N TYR A 48 -3.76 -6.19 7.99
CA TYR A 48 -3.21 -6.99 9.08
C TYR A 48 -4.24 -8.03 9.51
N VAL A 49 -4.17 -9.24 8.96
CA VAL A 49 -5.24 -10.25 9.13
C VAL A 49 -5.42 -10.69 10.58
N THR A 50 -4.36 -10.64 11.37
CA THR A 50 -4.40 -11.07 12.77
C THR A 50 -5.09 -10.06 13.67
N SER A 51 -4.92 -8.76 13.42
CA SER A 51 -5.59 -7.71 14.20
C SER A 51 -6.92 -7.25 13.59
N GLY A 52 -7.18 -7.59 12.32
CA GLY A 52 -8.29 -7.04 11.53
C GLY A 52 -8.08 -5.57 11.11
N GLU A 53 -6.90 -5.00 11.36
CA GLU A 53 -6.59 -3.61 11.05
C GLU A 53 -6.34 -3.42 9.55
N ILE A 54 -6.87 -2.33 8.99
CA ILE A 54 -6.58 -1.88 7.63
C ILE A 54 -5.85 -0.54 7.71
N ALA A 55 -4.61 -0.50 7.21
CA ALA A 55 -3.82 0.72 7.09
C ALA A 55 -3.79 1.18 5.63
N TRP A 56 -4.26 2.40 5.36
CA TRP A 56 -4.24 2.99 4.03
C TRP A 56 -2.91 3.65 3.74
N VAL A 57 -2.41 3.47 2.51
CA VAL A 57 -1.19 4.11 2.01
C VAL A 57 -1.52 4.79 0.69
N ASP A 58 -1.26 6.08 0.62
CA ASP A 58 -1.39 6.85 -0.61
C ASP A 58 -0.06 6.87 -1.37
N ALA A 59 -0.12 6.98 -2.69
CA ALA A 59 1.06 7.21 -3.50
C ALA A 59 1.74 8.51 -3.05
N ALA A 60 3.07 8.54 -3.04
CA ALA A 60 3.77 9.80 -2.84
C ALA A 60 3.33 10.76 -3.95
N GLN A 61 2.92 11.97 -3.59
CA GLN A 61 2.62 13.01 -4.57
C GLN A 61 3.86 13.17 -5.45
N THR A 62 3.78 12.78 -6.71
CA THR A 62 4.81 13.17 -7.67
C THR A 62 4.75 14.68 -7.75
N PRO A 63 5.79 15.43 -7.34
CA PRO A 63 5.75 16.88 -7.47
C PRO A 63 5.50 17.22 -8.94
N ALA A 64 4.57 18.13 -9.18
CA ALA A 64 4.29 18.61 -10.52
C ALA A 64 5.61 19.04 -11.17
N ARG A 65 5.95 18.42 -12.29
CA ARG A 65 7.15 18.76 -13.05
C ARG A 65 6.91 20.14 -13.65
N VAL A 66 7.53 21.18 -13.05
CA VAL A 66 7.54 22.57 -13.54
C VAL A 66 8.32 22.66 -14.85
#